data_AF-A0A6A7A8B1-F1
#
_entry.id   AF-A0A6A7A8B1-F1
#
_cell.length_a   1.000
_cell.length_b   1.000
_cell.length_c   1.000
_cell.angle_alpha   90.00
_cell.angle_beta   90.00
_cell.angle_gamma   90.00
#
_symmetry.space_group_name_H-M   'P 1'
#
loop_
_entity.id
_entity.type
_entity.pdbx_description
1 polymer ?
#
loop_
_entity_poly.entity_id
_entity_poly.type
_entity_poly.pdbx_seq_one_letter_code
_entity_poly.pdbx_strand_id
1 'polypeptide(L)'
;MRSSKWGILCLSLIASYASGSPIINSPTATANLVPDVVKRALGIEPSAYTYGSESINEFSWLGCEWRKISKAFGEIINMVVFALREADAKSDIFKRWFDKSNADDVKNVLSRIINLQPPYNAVPQTKDWVLLKEDTHNKCDAGRRAYSVPKLGRFHFCPDGLLRPQMSSIKRADLEGETGATYSSENIKNLAFTMLHEATHWNKIGDAALGTHISDSARTAGNSHLLPGPTRLINAQNYAFLAAEAYMKVRGCAMIDPPATAPGTDDPDDDEITDAKALSIVYYQFANDTAALTSNHWFFFETPVGGTSETCRLGNTALAKFSTSNALVNPKWPGGTFPVKVDGMGCE
;
A
#
# COMPACT_ATOMS: atom_id res chain seq x y z
N MET A 1 -3.50 -35.69 -34.89
CA MET A 1 -2.58 -35.25 -33.81
C MET A 1 -3.41 -34.57 -32.73
N ARG A 2 -3.60 -35.24 -31.58
CA ARG A 2 -4.34 -34.70 -30.43
C ARG A 2 -3.34 -34.00 -29.50
N SER A 3 -3.58 -32.73 -29.18
CA SER A 3 -2.81 -31.96 -28.21
C SER A 3 -3.48 -32.06 -26.85
N SER A 4 -2.80 -32.70 -25.90
CA SER A 4 -3.17 -32.78 -24.50
C SER A 4 -2.66 -31.54 -23.78
N LYS A 5 -3.55 -30.71 -23.24
CA LYS A 5 -3.19 -29.69 -22.25
C LYS A 5 -3.32 -30.29 -20.85
N TRP A 6 -2.23 -30.30 -20.10
CA TRP A 6 -2.22 -30.60 -18.67
C TRP A 6 -2.67 -29.36 -17.91
N GLY A 7 -3.81 -29.46 -17.23
CA GLY A 7 -4.25 -28.48 -16.24
C GLY A 7 -3.97 -29.04 -14.84
N ILE A 8 -3.25 -28.28 -14.02
CA ILE A 8 -3.08 -28.56 -12.60
C ILE A 8 -4.40 -28.24 -11.90
N LEU A 9 -5.07 -29.29 -11.43
CA LEU A 9 -6.35 -29.22 -10.71
C LEU A 9 -6.06 -29.10 -9.20
N CYS A 10 -6.32 -27.93 -8.62
CA CYS A 10 -6.41 -27.81 -7.16
C CYS A 10 -7.77 -28.34 -6.71
N LEU A 11 -7.85 -29.60 -6.28
CA LEU A 11 -9.02 -30.15 -5.59
C LEU A 11 -9.18 -29.50 -4.21
N SER A 12 -10.36 -28.98 -3.92
CA SER A 12 -10.80 -28.69 -2.54
C SER A 12 -11.89 -29.70 -2.18
N LEU A 13 -11.60 -30.58 -1.23
CA LEU A 13 -12.54 -31.55 -0.68
C LEU A 13 -13.41 -30.84 0.38
N ILE A 14 -14.73 -30.81 0.18
CA ILE A 14 -15.68 -30.44 1.24
C ILE A 14 -16.20 -31.75 1.83
N ALA A 15 -15.80 -32.03 3.07
CA ALA A 15 -16.39 -33.10 3.87
C ALA A 15 -17.37 -32.50 4.87
N SER A 16 -18.64 -32.91 4.76
CA SER A 16 -19.68 -32.62 5.76
C SER A 16 -19.75 -33.77 6.75
N TYR A 17 -19.77 -33.47 8.05
CA TYR A 17 -20.24 -34.40 9.07
C TYR A 17 -21.17 -33.67 10.05
N ALA A 18 -22.28 -34.32 10.36
CA ALA A 18 -23.31 -33.87 11.26
C ALA A 18 -23.25 -34.57 12.63
N SER A 19 -23.57 -33.78 13.66
CA SER A 19 -24.27 -34.08 14.92
C SER A 19 -23.70 -35.08 15.96
N GLY A 20 -23.59 -34.60 17.20
CA GLY A 20 -23.73 -35.40 18.43
C GLY A 20 -23.06 -34.82 19.70
N SER A 21 -23.86 -34.24 20.59
CA SER A 21 -23.67 -33.64 21.95
C SER A 21 -22.79 -34.44 22.98
N PRO A 22 -22.53 -34.00 24.25
CA PRO A 22 -23.04 -32.84 25.02
C PRO A 22 -22.04 -32.02 25.89
N ILE A 23 -22.57 -30.87 26.32
CA ILE A 23 -22.26 -29.95 27.45
C ILE A 23 -21.26 -30.44 28.52
N ILE A 24 -20.20 -29.65 28.75
CA ILE A 24 -19.53 -29.50 30.05
C ILE A 24 -19.32 -27.99 30.30
N ASN A 25 -19.83 -27.50 31.42
CA ASN A 25 -19.67 -26.12 31.91
C ASN A 25 -18.20 -25.85 32.28
N SER A 26 -17.62 -24.76 31.76
CA SER A 26 -16.43 -24.13 32.35
C SER A 26 -16.51 -22.60 32.24
N PRO A 27 -16.30 -21.85 33.34
CA PRO A 27 -16.41 -20.40 33.37
C PRO A 27 -15.04 -19.77 33.15
N THR A 28 -14.82 -19.19 31.97
CA THR A 28 -14.02 -17.98 31.68
C THR A 28 -13.72 -17.97 30.19
N ALA A 29 -14.68 -17.49 29.41
CA ALA A 29 -14.42 -17.01 28.07
C ALA A 29 -14.63 -15.50 28.10
N THR A 30 -13.54 -14.74 28.17
CA THR A 30 -13.48 -13.38 27.64
C THR A 30 -13.67 -13.48 26.13
N ALA A 31 -14.92 -13.69 25.73
CA ALA A 31 -15.32 -13.76 24.35
C ALA A 31 -15.00 -12.42 23.67
N ASN A 32 -14.16 -12.48 22.63
CA ASN A 32 -14.02 -11.57 21.50
C ASN A 32 -14.97 -10.35 21.50
N LEU A 33 -14.71 -9.35 22.34
CA LEU A 33 -15.40 -8.04 22.31
C LEU A 33 -14.82 -7.10 21.26
N VAL A 34 -13.69 -7.46 20.65
CA VAL A 34 -12.94 -6.59 19.74
C VAL A 34 -13.61 -6.42 18.36
N PRO A 35 -14.24 -7.44 17.73
CA PRO A 35 -14.88 -7.24 16.43
C PRO A 35 -16.15 -6.38 16.51
N ASP A 36 -16.94 -6.51 17.59
CA ASP A 36 -18.27 -5.91 17.67
C ASP A 36 -18.28 -4.45 18.11
N VAL A 37 -17.30 -4.03 18.91
CA VAL A 37 -17.13 -2.62 19.29
C VAL A 37 -16.61 -1.81 18.10
N VAL A 38 -15.74 -2.38 17.26
CA VAL A 38 -15.28 -1.74 16.01
C VAL A 38 -16.43 -1.63 15.00
N LYS A 39 -17.25 -2.69 14.84
CA LYS A 39 -18.44 -2.64 13.97
C LYS A 39 -19.46 -1.58 14.43
N ARG A 40 -19.73 -1.46 15.73
CA ARG A 40 -20.68 -0.47 16.27
C ARG A 40 -20.15 0.96 16.29
N ALA A 41 -18.86 1.16 16.56
CA ALA A 41 -18.26 2.49 16.53
C ALA A 41 -18.15 3.06 15.10
N LEU A 42 -18.09 2.20 14.09
CA LEU A 42 -17.97 2.59 12.68
C LEU A 42 -19.30 2.59 11.93
N GLY A 43 -20.35 1.90 12.42
CA GLY A 43 -21.63 1.78 11.70
C GLY A 43 -21.51 1.01 10.38
N ILE A 44 -20.45 0.21 10.20
CA ILE A 44 -20.15 -0.49 8.96
C ILE A 44 -20.59 -1.96 9.10
N GLU A 45 -21.70 -2.32 8.46
CA GLU A 45 -21.97 -3.73 8.16
C GLU A 45 -20.91 -4.30 7.20
N PRO A 46 -20.57 -5.59 7.29
CA PRO A 46 -19.66 -6.25 6.36
C PRO A 46 -20.33 -6.46 4.99
N SER A 47 -20.76 -5.37 4.35
CA SER A 47 -21.00 -5.35 2.92
C SER A 47 -19.63 -5.31 2.23
N ALA A 48 -19.46 -6.13 1.20
CA ALA A 48 -18.22 -6.25 0.46
C ALA A 48 -17.66 -4.87 0.11
N TYR A 49 -16.48 -4.56 0.66
CA TYR A 49 -15.76 -3.36 0.25
C TYR A 49 -15.51 -3.43 -1.25
N THR A 50 -16.20 -2.57 -1.99
CA THR A 50 -15.90 -2.29 -3.38
C THR A 50 -14.62 -1.46 -3.39
N TYR A 51 -13.48 -2.14 -3.38
CA TYR A 51 -12.26 -1.57 -3.97
C TYR A 51 -12.63 -1.11 -5.38
N GLY A 52 -12.07 0.02 -5.81
CA GLY A 52 -12.49 0.81 -6.97
C GLY A 52 -13.06 0.00 -8.14
N SER A 53 -14.04 0.57 -8.85
CA SER A 53 -14.67 -0.05 -10.03
C SER A 53 -13.65 -0.87 -10.81
N GLU A 54 -14.03 -2.08 -11.20
CA GLU A 54 -13.17 -3.09 -11.86
C GLU A 54 -12.30 -2.52 -13.00
N SER A 55 -12.62 -1.33 -13.52
CA SER A 55 -11.89 -0.54 -14.51
C SER A 55 -10.60 0.16 -14.05
N ILE A 56 -10.41 0.53 -12.77
CA ILE A 56 -9.17 1.19 -12.28
C ILE A 56 -8.22 0.18 -11.62
N ASN A 57 -8.75 -0.99 -11.32
CA ASN A 57 -7.97 -2.13 -10.89
C ASN A 57 -7.43 -2.88 -12.13
N GLU A 58 -6.27 -2.49 -12.65
CA GLU A 58 -5.45 -3.29 -13.59
C GLU A 58 -4.94 -4.63 -12.98
N PHE A 59 -5.73 -5.26 -12.11
CA PHE A 59 -5.33 -6.41 -11.31
C PHE A 59 -5.66 -7.72 -12.02
N SER A 60 -4.76 -8.15 -12.89
CA SER A 60 -4.53 -9.58 -13.12
C SER A 60 -3.30 -10.04 -12.31
N TRP A 61 -3.36 -9.87 -10.99
CA TRP A 61 -2.55 -10.71 -10.09
C TRP A 61 -3.23 -12.08 -10.01
N LEU A 62 -2.98 -12.92 -11.02
CA LEU A 62 -3.46 -14.29 -11.03
C LEU A 62 -2.73 -15.07 -9.93
N GLY A 63 -3.36 -15.31 -8.78
CA GLY A 63 -2.89 -16.33 -7.83
C GLY A 63 -2.87 -15.95 -6.34
N CYS A 64 -1.91 -16.52 -5.61
CA CYS A 64 -1.82 -16.49 -4.15
C CYS A 64 -1.34 -15.15 -3.57
N GLU A 65 -0.61 -14.35 -4.34
CA GLU A 65 -0.06 -13.06 -3.90
C GLU A 65 -1.16 -12.03 -3.65
N TRP A 66 -2.15 -11.95 -4.55
CA TRP A 66 -3.30 -11.06 -4.37
C TRP A 66 -4.04 -11.31 -3.05
N ARG A 67 -4.25 -12.58 -2.70
CA ARG A 67 -4.90 -12.95 -1.43
C ARG A 67 -4.11 -12.48 -0.21
N LYS A 68 -2.77 -12.57 -0.26
CA LYS A 68 -1.89 -12.06 0.81
C LYS A 68 -2.00 -10.54 0.95
N ILE A 69 -1.95 -9.83 -0.17
CA ILE A 69 -2.01 -8.36 -0.21
C ILE A 69 -3.38 -7.86 0.27
N SER A 70 -4.47 -8.45 -0.24
CA SER A 70 -5.83 -8.12 0.19
C SER A 70 -6.04 -8.36 1.69
N LYS A 71 -5.49 -9.44 2.24
CA LYS A 71 -5.51 -9.70 3.69
C LYS A 71 -4.70 -8.66 4.47
N ALA A 72 -3.52 -8.28 3.98
CA ALA A 72 -2.70 -7.24 4.61
C ALA A 72 -3.42 -5.88 4.66
N PHE A 73 -4.17 -5.51 3.62
CA PHE A 73 -5.04 -4.32 3.64
C PHE A 73 -6.06 -4.38 4.79
N GLY A 74 -6.74 -5.52 4.98
CA GLY A 74 -7.65 -5.70 6.11
C GLY A 74 -6.96 -5.63 7.47
N GLU A 75 -5.71 -6.09 7.57
CA GLU A 75 -4.91 -5.99 8.79
C GLU A 75 -4.53 -4.52 9.10
N ILE A 76 -4.23 -3.69 8.09
CA ILE A 76 -3.90 -2.26 8.28
C ILE A 76 -5.03 -1.50 8.96
N ILE A 77 -6.30 -1.73 8.56
CA ILE A 77 -7.43 -1.04 9.17
C ILE A 77 -7.45 -1.24 10.68
N ASN A 78 -7.27 -2.49 11.12
CA ASN A 78 -7.20 -2.79 12.55
C ASN A 78 -5.98 -2.16 13.21
N MET A 79 -4.80 -2.25 12.58
CA MET A 79 -3.57 -1.63 13.08
C MET A 79 -3.74 -0.13 13.32
N VAL A 80 -4.30 0.58 12.33
CA VAL A 80 -4.52 2.03 12.40
C VAL A 80 -5.57 2.38 13.46
N VAL A 81 -6.66 1.63 13.58
CA VAL A 81 -7.66 1.85 14.64
C VAL A 81 -7.03 1.72 16.04
N PHE A 82 -6.16 0.74 16.28
CA PHE A 82 -5.47 0.63 17.57
C PHE A 82 -4.41 1.73 17.76
N ALA A 83 -3.68 2.10 16.71
CA ALA A 83 -2.74 3.22 16.76
C ALA A 83 -3.43 4.53 17.20
N LEU A 84 -4.61 4.81 16.64
CA LEU A 84 -5.41 5.99 17.01
C LEU A 84 -5.78 5.99 18.49
N ARG A 85 -6.14 4.83 19.05
CA ARG A 85 -6.44 4.69 20.49
C ARG A 85 -5.21 4.94 21.36
N GLU A 86 -4.05 4.42 20.96
CA GLU A 86 -2.80 4.67 21.69
C GLU A 86 -2.40 6.16 21.62
N ALA A 87 -2.65 6.83 20.50
CA ALA A 87 -2.45 8.28 20.33
C ALA A 87 -3.41 9.11 21.21
N ASP A 88 -4.71 8.78 21.23
CA ASP A 88 -5.69 9.41 22.11
C ASP A 88 -5.33 9.25 23.59
N ALA A 89 -4.93 8.04 23.98
CA ALA A 89 -4.53 7.73 25.35
C ALA A 89 -3.15 8.32 25.72
N LYS A 90 -2.37 8.77 24.72
CA LYS A 90 -0.95 9.14 24.88
C LYS A 90 -0.20 8.10 25.70
N SER A 91 -0.39 6.82 25.33
CA SER A 91 0.11 5.67 26.07
C SER A 91 1.63 5.57 26.03
N ASP A 92 2.20 4.60 26.75
CA ASP A 92 3.65 4.35 26.68
C ASP A 92 4.09 3.78 25.32
N ILE A 93 3.21 3.04 24.62
CA ILE A 93 3.47 2.66 23.21
C ILE A 93 3.53 3.92 22.35
N PHE A 94 2.58 4.84 22.50
CA PHE A 94 2.60 6.08 21.73
C PHE A 94 3.87 6.90 22.00
N LYS A 95 4.22 7.09 23.28
CA LYS A 95 5.42 7.86 23.70
C LYS A 95 6.74 7.28 23.20
N ARG A 96 6.77 5.96 22.91
CA ARG A 96 7.94 5.31 22.32
C ARG A 96 8.20 5.83 20.91
N TRP A 97 7.15 6.00 20.12
CA TRP A 97 7.25 6.34 18.70
C TRP A 97 7.08 7.83 18.43
N PHE A 98 6.39 8.58 19.29
CA PHE A 98 6.11 9.99 19.09
C PHE A 98 6.10 10.77 20.40
N ASP A 99 6.37 12.07 20.32
CA ASP A 99 6.19 12.95 21.48
C ASP A 99 4.72 13.13 21.81
N LYS A 100 4.38 13.31 23.10
CA LYS A 100 2.99 13.51 23.57
C LYS A 100 2.27 14.67 22.87
N SER A 101 3.01 15.68 22.44
CA SER A 101 2.50 16.84 21.71
C SER A 101 2.00 16.48 20.31
N ASN A 102 2.52 15.41 19.71
CA ASN A 102 2.27 15.04 18.32
C ASN A 102 1.00 14.16 18.16
N ALA A 103 0.22 13.95 19.23
CA ALA A 103 -0.91 13.03 19.22
C ALA A 103 -1.96 13.41 18.16
N ASP A 104 -2.31 14.69 18.05
CA ASP A 104 -3.31 15.15 17.08
C ASP A 104 -2.79 15.07 15.64
N ASP A 105 -1.52 15.39 15.42
CA ASP A 105 -0.87 15.27 14.11
C ASP A 105 -0.79 13.81 13.64
N VAL A 106 -0.41 12.89 14.53
CA VAL A 106 -0.39 11.46 14.24
C VAL A 106 -1.79 10.96 13.91
N LYS A 107 -2.82 11.40 14.66
CA LYS A 107 -4.22 11.06 14.36
C LYS A 107 -4.66 11.60 13.01
N ASN A 108 -4.24 12.81 12.63
CA ASN A 108 -4.56 13.41 11.34
C ASN A 108 -3.96 12.57 10.20
N VAL A 109 -2.69 12.17 10.30
CA VAL A 109 -2.02 11.28 9.33
C VAL A 109 -2.73 9.94 9.22
N LEU A 110 -2.93 9.25 10.35
CA LEU A 110 -3.52 7.92 10.40
C LEU A 110 -4.98 7.90 9.93
N SER A 111 -5.77 8.94 10.23
CA SER A 111 -7.16 9.03 9.80
C SER A 111 -7.28 9.21 8.29
N ARG A 112 -6.27 9.77 7.61
CA ARG A 112 -6.23 9.88 6.15
C ARG A 112 -5.96 8.55 5.45
N ILE A 113 -5.33 7.59 6.13
CA ILE A 113 -5.04 6.27 5.56
C ILE A 113 -6.32 5.43 5.44
N ILE A 114 -7.16 5.42 6.48
CA ILE A 114 -8.34 4.54 6.54
C ILE A 114 -9.69 5.27 6.49
N ASN A 115 -9.66 6.61 6.41
CA ASN A 115 -10.82 7.49 6.27
C ASN A 115 -11.99 7.17 7.23
N LEU A 116 -11.79 7.44 8.52
CA LEU A 116 -12.79 7.19 9.55
C LEU A 116 -13.91 8.24 9.65
N GLN A 117 -13.86 9.33 8.86
CA GLN A 117 -14.80 10.45 9.01
C GLN A 117 -15.62 10.71 7.74
N PRO A 118 -16.96 10.83 7.85
CA PRO A 118 -17.79 11.32 6.77
C PRO A 118 -17.60 12.84 6.54
N PRO A 119 -17.80 13.35 5.31
CA PRO A 119 -18.13 12.59 4.11
C PRO A 119 -16.89 11.89 3.57
N TYR A 120 -17.01 10.58 3.36
CA TYR A 120 -15.90 9.72 2.97
C TYR A 120 -15.21 10.19 1.67
N ASN A 121 -15.81 11.09 0.91
CA ASN A 121 -15.40 11.48 -0.44
C ASN A 121 -14.32 12.59 -0.46
N ALA A 122 -14.02 13.23 0.67
CA ALA A 122 -13.14 14.41 0.73
C ALA A 122 -11.66 14.10 1.04
N VAL A 123 -11.34 12.83 1.34
CA VAL A 123 -10.02 12.39 1.80
C VAL A 123 -9.55 11.26 0.88
N PRO A 124 -8.24 11.16 0.55
CA PRO A 124 -7.73 10.04 -0.21
C PRO A 124 -8.09 8.72 0.47
N GLN A 125 -8.63 7.78 -0.29
CA GLN A 125 -9.09 6.50 0.23
C GLN A 125 -8.07 5.40 -0.09
N THR A 126 -8.14 4.27 0.62
CA THR A 126 -7.39 3.06 0.23
C THR A 126 -7.68 2.62 -1.20
N LYS A 127 -8.87 2.92 -1.75
CA LYS A 127 -9.19 2.68 -3.18
C LYS A 127 -8.39 3.56 -4.15
N ASP A 128 -7.82 4.67 -3.67
CA ASP A 128 -7.01 5.57 -4.49
C ASP A 128 -5.53 5.14 -4.47
N TRP A 129 -5.18 4.14 -3.66
CA TRP A 129 -3.86 3.55 -3.65
C TRP A 129 -3.72 2.61 -4.83
N VAL A 130 -2.65 2.76 -5.59
CA VAL A 130 -2.38 1.89 -6.74
C VAL A 130 -1.17 1.03 -6.42
N LEU A 131 -1.39 -0.27 -6.30
CA LEU A 131 -0.30 -1.22 -6.23
C LEU A 131 0.23 -1.51 -7.64
N LEU A 132 1.48 -1.13 -7.89
CA LEU A 132 2.19 -1.45 -9.13
C LEU A 132 2.55 -2.93 -9.14
N LYS A 133 2.21 -3.61 -10.24
CA LYS A 133 2.56 -5.02 -10.45
C LYS A 133 4.04 -5.22 -10.78
N GLU A 134 4.57 -4.34 -11.62
CA GLU A 134 5.96 -4.40 -12.06
C GLU A 134 6.78 -3.34 -11.34
N ASP A 135 8.07 -3.63 -11.16
CA ASP A 135 9.06 -2.66 -10.69
C ASP A 135 9.37 -1.65 -11.81
N THR A 136 8.41 -0.78 -12.10
CA THR A 136 8.50 0.19 -13.19
C THR A 136 9.61 1.23 -13.02
N HIS A 137 10.15 1.36 -11.80
CA HIS A 137 11.24 2.28 -11.47
C HIS A 137 12.59 1.59 -11.23
N ASN A 138 12.67 0.26 -11.38
CA ASN A 138 13.87 -0.54 -11.13
C ASN A 138 14.51 -0.24 -9.76
N LYS A 139 13.68 -0.12 -8.71
CA LYS A 139 14.11 0.21 -7.35
C LYS A 139 14.25 -1.03 -6.47
N CYS A 140 13.78 -2.21 -6.90
CA CYS A 140 13.93 -3.43 -6.13
C CYS A 140 15.36 -3.93 -6.16
N ASP A 141 16.11 -3.57 -5.13
CA ASP A 141 17.46 -4.03 -4.83
C ASP A 141 17.46 -5.15 -3.76
N ALA A 142 18.66 -5.59 -3.37
CA ALA A 142 18.84 -6.55 -2.30
C ALA A 142 18.50 -5.91 -0.93
N GLY A 143 17.31 -6.21 -0.41
CA GLY A 143 16.89 -5.81 0.93
C GLY A 143 15.72 -4.82 0.96
N ARG A 144 15.40 -4.19 -0.18
CA ARG A 144 14.19 -3.39 -0.31
C ARG A 144 12.95 -4.26 -0.34
N ARG A 145 11.96 -3.90 0.48
CA ARG A 145 10.70 -4.65 0.64
C ARG A 145 9.60 -4.09 -0.23
N ALA A 146 9.55 -2.78 -0.33
CA ALA A 146 8.65 -2.04 -1.17
C ALA A 146 9.25 -0.66 -1.44
N TYR A 147 8.60 0.08 -2.32
CA TYR A 147 8.81 1.51 -2.47
C TYR A 147 7.51 2.18 -2.88
N SER A 148 7.40 3.47 -2.61
CA SER A 148 6.31 4.31 -3.05
C SER A 148 6.75 5.29 -4.13
N VAL A 149 5.78 5.79 -4.90
CA VAL A 149 5.88 6.95 -5.78
C VAL A 149 5.01 8.03 -5.14
N PRO A 150 5.58 8.84 -4.23
CA PRO A 150 4.83 9.71 -3.31
C PRO A 150 3.81 10.61 -3.98
N LYS A 151 4.12 11.21 -5.13
CA LYS A 151 3.20 12.13 -5.83
C LYS A 151 1.96 11.45 -6.39
N LEU A 152 2.07 10.16 -6.73
CA LEU A 152 1.03 9.42 -7.42
C LEU A 152 0.20 8.53 -6.49
N GLY A 153 0.60 8.35 -5.23
CA GLY A 153 -0.06 7.40 -4.32
C GLY A 153 0.07 5.96 -4.79
N ARG A 154 1.14 5.66 -5.52
CA ARG A 154 1.44 4.31 -6.00
C ARG A 154 2.55 3.70 -5.16
N PHE A 155 2.55 2.39 -5.02
CA PHE A 155 3.68 1.68 -4.42
C PHE A 155 3.83 0.32 -5.07
N HIS A 156 5.00 -0.28 -4.93
CA HIS A 156 5.34 -1.58 -5.47
C HIS A 156 5.93 -2.44 -4.35
N PHE A 157 5.50 -3.70 -4.25
CA PHE A 157 6.19 -4.66 -3.39
C PHE A 157 7.31 -5.36 -4.15
N CYS A 158 8.52 -5.21 -3.65
CA CYS A 158 9.64 -6.03 -4.11
C CYS A 158 9.48 -7.49 -3.67
N PRO A 159 10.18 -8.43 -4.30
CA PRO A 159 10.08 -9.85 -3.96
C PRO A 159 10.25 -10.14 -2.46
N ASP A 160 11.22 -9.50 -1.78
CA ASP A 160 11.42 -9.67 -0.33
C ASP A 160 10.22 -9.20 0.50
N GLY A 161 9.52 -8.14 0.08
CA GLY A 161 8.31 -7.67 0.74
C GLY A 161 7.16 -8.69 0.65
N LEU A 162 6.98 -9.33 -0.50
CA LEU A 162 5.94 -10.35 -0.72
C LEU A 162 6.18 -11.65 0.06
N LEU A 163 7.44 -11.90 0.44
CA LEU A 163 7.83 -13.03 1.29
C LEU A 163 7.56 -12.78 2.78
N ARG A 164 7.27 -11.53 3.18
CA ARG A 164 6.98 -11.21 4.58
C ARG A 164 5.71 -11.95 5.05
N PRO A 165 5.69 -12.37 6.33
CA PRO A 165 4.53 -13.04 6.89
C PRO A 165 3.30 -12.13 6.90
N GLN A 166 2.13 -12.72 7.17
CA GLN A 166 0.93 -11.96 7.51
C GLN A 166 1.00 -11.56 9.00
N MET A 167 0.41 -10.44 9.39
CA MET A 167 0.40 -10.04 10.82
C MET A 167 -0.27 -11.13 11.68
N SER A 168 -1.36 -11.73 11.16
CA SER A 168 -2.06 -12.83 11.82
C SER A 168 -1.20 -14.10 12.01
N SER A 169 -0.14 -14.30 11.22
CA SER A 169 0.75 -15.45 11.38
C SER A 169 1.89 -15.25 12.39
N ILE A 170 2.14 -14.01 12.84
CA ILE A 170 3.13 -13.75 13.88
C ILE A 170 2.63 -14.35 15.19
N LYS A 171 3.47 -15.19 15.81
CA LYS A 171 3.20 -15.82 17.10
C LYS A 171 3.73 -14.94 18.22
N ARG A 172 3.14 -15.09 19.40
CA ARG A 172 3.59 -14.41 20.62
C ARG A 172 5.07 -14.69 20.94
N ALA A 173 5.49 -15.95 20.84
CA ALA A 173 6.89 -16.38 21.02
C ALA A 173 7.87 -15.66 20.07
N ASP A 174 7.44 -15.29 18.86
CA ASP A 174 8.29 -14.55 17.91
C ASP A 174 8.61 -13.15 18.44
N LEU A 175 7.71 -12.54 19.22
CA LEU A 175 7.89 -11.20 19.78
C LEU A 175 8.52 -11.22 21.16
N GLU A 176 8.32 -12.28 21.95
CA GLU A 176 8.77 -12.36 23.35
C GLU A 176 10.21 -12.87 23.53
N GLY A 177 11.03 -12.81 22.47
CA GLY A 177 12.47 -13.11 22.53
C GLY A 177 12.83 -14.60 22.50
N GLU A 178 11.85 -15.50 22.41
CA GLU A 178 12.10 -16.95 22.37
C GLU A 178 12.80 -17.41 21.08
N THR A 179 12.76 -16.58 20.03
CA THR A 179 13.35 -16.87 18.71
C THR A 179 14.76 -16.29 18.52
N GLY A 180 15.35 -15.71 19.57
CA GLY A 180 16.68 -15.10 19.50
C GLY A 180 16.72 -13.70 18.87
N ALA A 181 15.57 -13.11 18.54
CA ALA A 181 15.50 -11.71 18.13
C ALA A 181 15.80 -10.79 19.32
N THR A 182 16.56 -9.73 19.05
CA THR A 182 17.02 -8.81 20.09
C THR A 182 15.88 -7.93 20.61
N TYR A 183 14.90 -7.63 19.76
CA TYR A 183 13.73 -6.83 20.10
C TYR A 183 12.53 -7.22 19.21
N SER A 184 11.31 -7.12 19.75
CA SER A 184 10.09 -7.59 19.07
C SER A 184 9.85 -6.93 17.73
N SER A 185 10.32 -5.69 17.60
CA SER A 185 10.10 -4.86 16.42
C SER A 185 10.92 -5.30 15.19
N GLU A 186 11.90 -6.21 15.32
CA GLU A 186 12.48 -6.92 14.16
C GLU A 186 11.48 -7.89 13.54
N ASN A 187 10.78 -8.64 14.39
CA ASN A 187 9.86 -9.69 13.99
C ASN A 187 8.45 -9.18 13.68
N ILE A 188 8.11 -7.98 14.14
CA ILE A 188 6.80 -7.38 13.86
C ILE A 188 6.65 -6.91 12.41
N LYS A 189 7.75 -6.76 11.67
CA LYS A 189 7.73 -6.27 10.29
C LYS A 189 7.17 -7.33 9.33
N ASN A 190 5.89 -7.17 8.98
CA ASN A 190 5.14 -8.05 8.09
C ASN A 190 4.64 -7.33 6.82
N LEU A 191 3.79 -7.97 6.03
CA LEU A 191 3.25 -7.38 4.80
C LEU A 191 2.37 -6.14 5.08
N ALA A 192 1.49 -6.18 6.09
CA ALA A 192 0.65 -5.05 6.48
C ALA A 192 1.46 -3.89 7.08
N PHE A 193 2.50 -4.23 7.86
CA PHE A 193 3.50 -3.25 8.32
C PHE A 193 4.12 -2.49 7.16
N THR A 194 4.63 -3.23 6.17
CA THR A 194 5.31 -2.64 5.01
C THR A 194 4.34 -1.79 4.20
N MET A 195 3.12 -2.28 3.98
CA MET A 195 2.09 -1.52 3.27
C MET A 195 1.72 -0.21 3.99
N LEU A 196 1.57 -0.23 5.31
CA LEU A 196 1.25 0.97 6.08
C LEU A 196 2.40 1.99 6.04
N HIS A 197 3.64 1.51 6.12
CA HIS A 197 4.82 2.34 5.93
C HIS A 197 4.79 3.03 4.56
N GLU A 198 4.64 2.27 3.46
CA GLU A 198 4.58 2.86 2.11
C GLU A 198 3.42 3.83 1.94
N ALA A 199 2.27 3.55 2.55
CA ALA A 199 1.12 4.43 2.50
C ALA A 199 1.41 5.82 3.08
N THR A 200 2.21 5.91 4.15
CA THR A 200 2.51 7.20 4.79
C THR A 200 3.35 8.12 3.91
N HIS A 201 4.13 7.58 2.97
CA HIS A 201 4.88 8.38 2.00
C HIS A 201 3.99 9.10 0.98
N TRP A 202 2.70 8.76 0.85
CA TRP A 202 1.85 9.47 -0.09
C TRP A 202 1.72 10.95 0.31
N ASN A 203 2.07 11.87 -0.60
CA ASN A 203 1.94 13.31 -0.39
C ASN A 203 0.52 13.75 0.04
N LYS A 204 -0.54 13.07 -0.44
CA LYS A 204 -1.91 13.40 0.02
C LYS A 204 -2.20 12.98 1.47
N ILE A 205 -1.27 12.27 2.12
CA ILE A 205 -1.29 11.95 3.54
C ILE A 205 -0.36 12.92 4.27
N GLY A 206 0.95 12.85 4.03
CA GLY A 206 1.96 13.67 4.73
C GLY A 206 1.75 15.17 4.52
N ASP A 207 1.86 15.66 3.29
CA ASP A 207 1.75 17.10 2.96
C ASP A 207 0.39 17.66 3.40
N ALA A 208 -0.67 16.88 3.25
CA ALA A 208 -2.02 17.32 3.62
C ALA A 208 -2.29 17.30 5.14
N ALA A 209 -1.60 16.45 5.90
CA ALA A 209 -1.75 16.39 7.35
C ALA A 209 -0.79 17.33 8.09
N LEU A 210 0.45 17.43 7.61
CA LEU A 210 1.58 18.04 8.32
C LEU A 210 2.20 19.22 7.55
N GLY A 211 1.81 19.45 6.29
CA GLY A 211 2.46 20.43 5.42
C GLY A 211 3.83 20.00 4.92
N THR A 212 4.22 18.73 5.13
CA THR A 212 5.52 18.18 4.72
C THR A 212 5.41 16.69 4.39
N HIS A 213 6.29 16.23 3.52
CA HIS A 213 6.42 14.81 3.15
C HIS A 213 6.91 14.00 4.36
N ILE A 214 6.36 12.78 4.52
CA ILE A 214 6.82 11.79 5.50
C ILE A 214 7.87 10.92 4.79
N SER A 215 9.08 10.88 5.34
CA SER A 215 10.29 10.28 4.75
C SER A 215 10.78 9.07 5.56
N ASP A 216 11.91 8.48 5.16
CA ASP A 216 12.57 7.34 5.83
C ASP A 216 13.76 7.78 6.69
N SER A 217 13.53 8.73 7.60
CA SER A 217 14.56 9.24 8.51
C SER A 217 15.23 8.16 9.38
N ALA A 218 14.56 7.02 9.63
CA ALA A 218 15.15 5.83 10.23
C ALA A 218 14.37 4.56 9.87
N ARG A 219 15.08 3.47 9.57
CA ARG A 219 14.46 2.20 9.09
C ARG A 219 14.33 1.12 10.16
N THR A 220 15.14 1.19 11.22
CA THR A 220 15.12 0.23 12.32
C THR A 220 14.35 0.77 13.51
N ALA A 221 13.82 -0.13 14.35
CA ALA A 221 13.17 0.27 15.59
C ALA A 221 14.13 0.98 16.54
N GLY A 222 15.36 0.47 16.64
CA GLY A 222 16.44 1.06 17.42
C GLY A 222 16.68 2.52 17.09
N ASN A 223 16.65 2.89 15.80
CA ASN A 223 16.87 4.27 15.39
C ASN A 223 15.58 5.11 15.40
N SER A 224 14.47 4.53 14.96
CA SER A 224 13.17 5.22 14.84
C SER A 224 12.69 5.85 16.15
N HIS A 225 12.84 5.15 17.27
CA HIS A 225 12.42 5.66 18.58
C HIS A 225 13.42 6.66 19.21
N LEU A 226 14.60 6.86 18.61
CA LEU A 226 15.63 7.78 19.07
C LEU A 226 15.69 9.07 18.25
N LEU A 227 14.97 9.13 17.13
CA LEU A 227 14.85 10.35 16.32
C LEU A 227 14.42 11.55 17.17
N PRO A 228 14.84 12.78 16.83
CA PRO A 228 14.29 13.99 17.44
C PRO A 228 12.78 14.08 17.24
N GLY A 229 12.07 14.72 18.17
CA GLY A 229 10.60 14.85 18.17
C GLY A 229 9.97 15.23 16.83
N PRO A 230 10.40 16.33 16.17
CA PRO A 230 9.91 16.71 14.85
C PRO A 230 10.23 15.67 13.78
N THR A 231 11.39 15.02 13.84
CA THR A 231 11.81 13.99 12.88
C THR A 231 11.01 12.70 13.04
N ARG A 232 10.64 12.31 14.28
CA ARG A 232 9.73 11.17 14.52
C ARG A 232 8.41 11.35 13.79
N LEU A 233 7.88 12.58 13.79
CA LEU A 233 6.61 12.91 13.14
C LEU A 233 6.67 12.74 11.62
N ILE A 234 7.83 12.94 11.00
CA ILE A 234 8.01 12.79 9.55
C ILE A 234 8.74 11.50 9.16
N ASN A 235 8.74 10.48 10.04
CA ASN A 235 9.32 9.17 9.75
C ASN A 235 8.24 8.10 9.53
N ALA A 236 8.16 7.53 8.33
CA ALA A 236 7.16 6.53 7.95
C ALA A 236 7.19 5.29 8.87
N GLN A 237 8.40 4.87 9.23
CA GLN A 237 8.65 3.72 10.07
C GLN A 237 8.03 3.87 11.49
N ASN A 238 7.97 5.07 12.06
CA ASN A 238 7.36 5.31 13.39
C ASN A 238 5.85 5.04 13.38
N TYR A 239 5.14 5.40 12.30
CA TYR A 239 3.72 5.12 12.15
C TYR A 239 3.45 3.62 12.05
N ALA A 240 4.23 2.91 11.24
CA ALA A 240 4.09 1.48 11.06
C ALA A 240 4.39 0.70 12.35
N PHE A 241 5.41 1.13 13.12
CA PHE A 241 5.69 0.54 14.43
C PHE A 241 4.58 0.80 15.44
N LEU A 242 4.14 2.05 15.62
CA LEU A 242 3.04 2.38 16.52
C LEU A 242 1.83 1.47 16.26
N ALA A 243 1.42 1.36 14.99
CA ALA A 243 0.24 0.61 14.61
C ALA A 243 0.39 -0.91 14.78
N ALA A 244 1.57 -1.44 14.47
CA ALA A 244 1.86 -2.85 14.63
C ALA A 244 1.93 -3.24 16.12
N GLU A 245 2.66 -2.48 16.94
CA GLU A 245 2.77 -2.74 18.39
C GLU A 245 1.41 -2.63 19.09
N ALA A 246 0.63 -1.60 18.76
CA ALA A 246 -0.71 -1.42 19.29
C ALA A 246 -1.61 -2.63 18.98
N TYR A 247 -1.56 -3.13 17.74
CA TYR A 247 -2.31 -4.32 17.32
C TYR A 247 -1.85 -5.58 18.07
N MET A 248 -0.54 -5.81 18.22
CA MET A 248 -0.02 -7.01 18.88
C MET A 248 -0.23 -7.01 20.39
N LYS A 249 -0.22 -5.84 21.05
CA LYS A 249 -0.58 -5.71 22.46
C LYS A 249 -2.01 -6.17 22.74
N VAL A 250 -2.97 -5.80 21.88
CA VAL A 250 -4.38 -6.24 22.01
C VAL A 250 -4.51 -7.76 21.82
N ARG A 251 -3.60 -8.38 21.07
CA ARG A 251 -3.48 -9.84 20.94
C ARG A 251 -2.75 -10.50 22.11
N GLY A 252 -2.40 -9.75 23.16
CA GLY A 252 -1.75 -10.28 24.36
C GLY A 252 -0.28 -10.62 24.20
N CYS A 253 0.41 -10.05 23.20
CA CYS A 253 1.85 -10.20 23.05
C CYS A 253 2.58 -9.19 23.94
N ALA A 254 3.56 -9.65 24.73
CA ALA A 254 4.51 -8.75 25.34
C ALA A 254 5.55 -8.31 24.30
N MET A 255 6.01 -7.07 24.43
CA MET A 255 7.00 -6.48 23.54
C MET A 255 8.30 -6.28 24.31
N ILE A 256 9.40 -6.69 23.70
CA ILE A 256 10.78 -6.41 24.08
C ILE A 256 11.19 -5.16 23.33
N ASP A 257 11.52 -4.13 24.09
CA ASP A 257 11.85 -2.81 23.58
C ASP A 257 13.29 -2.79 23.06
N PRO A 258 13.57 -2.04 21.99
CA PRO A 258 14.94 -1.73 21.63
C PRO A 258 15.62 -0.94 22.77
N PRO A 259 16.92 -1.14 23.01
CA PRO A 259 17.64 -0.38 24.03
C PRO A 259 17.71 1.10 23.64
N ALA A 260 17.64 1.98 24.64
CA ALA A 260 17.58 3.45 24.48
C ALA A 260 18.82 4.10 23.84
N THR A 261 19.83 3.32 23.47
CA THR A 261 21.11 3.82 22.94
C THR A 261 21.64 3.00 21.77
N ALA A 262 20.79 2.23 21.06
CA ALA A 262 21.26 1.41 19.96
C ALA A 262 21.90 2.28 18.85
N PRO A 263 23.20 2.09 18.53
CA PRO A 263 23.82 2.77 17.40
C PRO A 263 23.45 2.01 16.13
N GLY A 264 22.33 2.35 15.50
CA GLY A 264 22.08 1.89 14.15
C GLY A 264 22.75 2.85 13.17
N THR A 265 23.69 2.34 12.37
CA THR A 265 24.09 3.00 11.13
C THR A 265 22.96 2.80 10.13
N ASP A 266 22.05 3.77 10.02
CA ASP A 266 21.18 3.82 8.85
C ASP A 266 22.04 4.26 7.66
N ASP A 267 22.01 3.46 6.59
CA ASP A 267 22.55 3.85 5.29
C ASP A 267 21.73 5.06 4.80
N PRO A 268 22.35 6.19 4.41
CA PRO A 268 21.62 7.35 3.91
C PRO A 268 20.67 6.93 2.77
N ASP A 269 19.44 7.42 2.81
CA ASP A 269 18.40 7.05 1.84
C ASP A 269 18.87 7.22 0.40
N ASP A 270 18.71 6.13 -0.37
CA ASP A 270 18.72 6.12 -1.83
C ASP A 270 17.61 7.02 -2.37
N ASP A 271 18.05 8.12 -2.98
CA ASP A 271 17.38 8.87 -4.04
C ASP A 271 15.85 8.91 -3.96
N GLU A 272 15.34 9.95 -3.27
CA GLU A 272 14.05 10.54 -3.59
C GLU A 272 13.87 10.46 -5.11
N ILE A 273 12.80 9.84 -5.60
CA ILE A 273 12.56 9.73 -7.04
C ILE A 273 12.44 11.17 -7.56
N THR A 274 13.56 11.72 -8.04
CA THR A 274 13.61 12.99 -8.75
C THR A 274 12.58 12.89 -9.85
N ASP A 275 11.81 13.96 -10.08
CA ASP A 275 10.69 14.08 -11.03
C ASP A 275 10.99 13.56 -12.44
N ALA A 276 11.11 12.24 -12.57
CA ALA A 276 11.42 11.56 -13.79
C ALA A 276 10.14 11.61 -14.61
N LYS A 277 10.23 12.33 -15.73
CA LYS A 277 9.12 12.51 -16.65
C LYS A 277 9.22 11.45 -17.75
N ALA A 278 8.12 10.77 -18.00
CA ALA A 278 7.90 9.90 -19.13
C ALA A 278 7.10 10.62 -20.22
N LEU A 279 7.15 10.07 -21.43
CA LEU A 279 6.35 10.51 -22.55
C LEU A 279 5.24 9.48 -22.80
N SER A 280 3.99 9.87 -22.60
CA SER A 280 2.82 9.07 -23.01
C SER A 280 2.46 9.41 -24.45
N ILE A 281 2.23 8.38 -25.27
CA ILE A 281 1.89 8.51 -26.68
C ILE A 281 0.54 7.84 -26.90
N VAL A 282 -0.47 8.62 -27.30
CA VAL A 282 -1.83 8.14 -27.50
C VAL A 282 -2.21 8.22 -28.97
N TYR A 283 -2.66 7.11 -29.53
CA TYR A 283 -3.18 7.02 -30.89
C TYR A 283 -4.71 6.99 -30.89
N TYR A 284 -5.33 7.97 -31.56
CA TYR A 284 -6.76 7.97 -31.84
C TYR A 284 -7.00 7.78 -33.33
N GLN A 285 -7.80 6.78 -33.65
CA GLN A 285 -8.35 6.60 -34.99
C GLN A 285 -9.82 7.03 -34.97
N PHE A 286 -10.14 8.09 -35.70
CA PHE A 286 -11.53 8.47 -35.93
C PHE A 286 -11.97 7.87 -37.26
N ALA A 287 -12.86 6.88 -37.21
CA ALA A 287 -13.54 6.34 -38.37
C ALA A 287 -14.92 6.99 -38.46
N ASN A 288 -15.14 7.80 -39.51
CA ASN A 288 -16.47 8.29 -39.83
C ASN A 288 -17.06 7.43 -40.96
N ASP A 289 -17.98 6.53 -40.59
CA ASP A 289 -18.62 5.58 -41.51
C ASP A 289 -19.35 6.26 -42.67
N THR A 290 -19.74 7.53 -42.52
CA THR A 290 -20.45 8.28 -43.58
C THR A 290 -19.54 9.00 -44.55
N ALA A 291 -18.25 9.18 -44.24
CA ALA A 291 -17.37 10.07 -45.02
C ALA A 291 -16.17 9.38 -45.68
N ALA A 292 -15.90 8.08 -45.41
CA ALA A 292 -14.67 7.39 -45.82
C ALA A 292 -13.36 8.12 -45.43
N LEU A 293 -13.47 9.12 -44.54
CA LEU A 293 -12.34 9.87 -43.99
C LEU A 293 -11.97 9.22 -42.66
N THR A 294 -10.86 8.51 -42.67
CA THR A 294 -10.15 8.13 -41.46
C THR A 294 -9.21 9.28 -41.11
N SER A 295 -9.46 9.96 -39.98
CA SER A 295 -8.48 10.90 -39.44
C SER A 295 -7.80 10.24 -38.26
N ASN A 296 -6.51 9.99 -38.42
CA ASN A 296 -5.68 9.45 -37.35
C ASN A 296 -4.98 10.61 -36.64
N HIS A 297 -4.95 10.55 -35.32
CA HIS A 297 -4.32 11.55 -34.47
C HIS A 297 -3.39 10.88 -33.48
N TRP A 298 -2.18 11.41 -33.36
CA TRP A 298 -1.22 11.04 -32.36
C TRP A 298 -1.03 12.19 -31.38
N PHE A 299 -1.19 11.92 -30.11
CA PHE A 299 -1.03 12.87 -29.03
C PHE A 299 0.15 12.47 -28.14
N PHE A 300 0.93 13.46 -27.75
CA PHE A 300 2.11 13.28 -26.91
C PHE A 300 1.89 14.06 -25.61
N PHE A 301 2.02 13.38 -24.49
CA PHE A 301 1.83 13.98 -23.17
C PHE A 301 3.08 13.74 -22.33
N GLU A 302 3.48 14.76 -21.57
CA GLU A 302 4.35 14.55 -20.44
C GLU A 302 3.54 13.88 -19.33
N THR A 303 4.04 12.76 -18.80
CA THR A 303 3.43 12.08 -17.67
C THR A 303 4.52 11.67 -16.69
N PRO A 304 4.27 11.62 -15.37
CA PRO A 304 5.23 11.06 -14.42
C PRO A 304 5.57 9.60 -14.80
N VAL A 305 6.83 9.17 -14.61
CA VAL A 305 7.17 7.73 -14.74
C VAL A 305 6.27 6.93 -13.79
N GLY A 306 5.69 5.84 -14.30
CA GLY A 306 4.71 5.05 -13.55
C GLY A 306 3.37 5.75 -13.33
N GLY A 307 3.04 6.80 -14.08
CA GLY A 307 1.75 7.50 -14.10
C GLY A 307 0.60 6.70 -14.72
N THR A 308 -0.61 7.26 -14.73
CA THR A 308 -1.76 6.67 -15.45
C THR A 308 -1.59 6.98 -16.93
N SER A 309 -1.96 6.04 -17.80
CA SER A 309 -2.02 6.30 -19.24
C SER A 309 -2.87 7.54 -19.53
N GLU A 310 -2.39 8.44 -20.39
CA GLU A 310 -3.06 9.71 -20.73
C GLU A 310 -4.15 9.51 -21.79
N THR A 311 -4.59 8.26 -22.01
CA THR A 311 -5.60 7.86 -23.00
C THR A 311 -6.96 8.52 -22.81
N CYS A 312 -7.25 9.10 -21.64
CA CYS A 312 -8.48 9.85 -21.38
C CYS A 312 -8.30 11.37 -21.36
N ARG A 313 -7.09 11.91 -21.63
CA ARG A 313 -6.88 13.36 -21.65
C ARG A 313 -7.38 14.00 -22.93
N LEU A 314 -7.99 15.18 -22.77
CA LEU A 314 -8.36 16.02 -23.90
C LEU A 314 -7.12 16.38 -24.72
N GLY A 315 -7.19 16.17 -26.03
CA GLY A 315 -6.09 16.39 -26.96
C GLY A 315 -5.57 17.84 -27.03
N ASN A 316 -6.32 18.82 -26.51
CA ASN A 316 -5.87 20.21 -26.38
C ASN A 316 -4.85 20.41 -25.25
N THR A 317 -4.64 19.40 -24.40
CA THR A 317 -3.64 19.41 -23.32
C THR A 317 -2.37 18.64 -23.67
N ALA A 318 -2.28 18.12 -24.91
CA ALA A 318 -1.09 17.43 -25.41
C ALA A 318 0.05 18.42 -25.66
N LEU A 319 1.28 17.98 -25.40
CA LEU A 319 2.51 18.70 -25.78
C LEU A 319 2.59 18.87 -27.30
N ALA A 320 2.18 17.84 -28.03
CA ALA A 320 2.15 17.82 -29.48
C ALA A 320 1.00 16.96 -29.99
N LYS A 321 0.46 17.36 -31.15
CA LYS A 321 -0.56 16.62 -31.91
C LYS A 321 -0.10 16.47 -33.36
N PHE A 322 -0.17 15.26 -33.88
CA PHE A 322 0.09 14.97 -35.29
C PHE A 322 -1.16 14.34 -35.91
N SER A 323 -1.62 14.92 -37.02
CA SER A 323 -2.73 14.38 -37.81
C SER A 323 -2.18 13.71 -39.05
N THR A 324 -2.59 12.47 -39.30
CA THR A 324 -2.10 11.67 -40.42
C THR A 324 -3.26 10.97 -41.13
N SER A 325 -3.16 10.84 -42.45
CA SER A 325 -4.13 10.08 -43.26
C SER A 325 -3.87 8.57 -43.21
N ASN A 326 -2.70 8.14 -42.73
CA ASN A 326 -2.32 6.75 -42.46
C ASN A 326 -1.94 6.59 -40.99
N ALA A 327 -1.92 5.36 -40.45
CA ALA A 327 -1.64 5.15 -39.03
C ALA A 327 -0.18 5.49 -38.62
N LEU A 328 0.72 5.73 -39.58
CA LEU A 328 2.15 5.90 -39.33
C LEU A 328 2.52 7.36 -39.07
N VAL A 329 3.25 7.62 -37.99
CA VAL A 329 4.02 8.86 -37.81
C VAL A 329 5.50 8.51 -37.79
N ASN A 330 6.31 9.33 -38.43
CA ASN A 330 7.75 9.38 -38.25
C ASN A 330 8.11 10.71 -37.58
N PRO A 331 7.91 10.87 -36.26
CA PRO A 331 8.41 12.05 -35.58
C PRO A 331 9.93 12.12 -35.76
N LYS A 332 10.49 13.32 -35.95
CA LYS A 332 11.93 13.54 -35.88
C LYS A 332 12.37 13.44 -34.42
N TRP A 333 12.39 12.22 -33.89
CA TRP A 333 12.92 11.96 -32.57
C TRP A 333 14.39 12.39 -32.51
N PRO A 334 14.86 13.01 -31.42
CA PRO A 334 16.29 13.19 -31.20
C PRO A 334 16.94 11.80 -31.07
N GLY A 335 17.46 11.29 -32.20
CA GLY A 335 18.36 10.16 -32.35
C GLY A 335 18.00 8.88 -31.58
N GLY A 336 17.11 8.04 -32.12
CA GLY A 336 16.99 6.64 -31.66
C GLY A 336 15.71 5.92 -32.04
N THR A 337 15.74 4.59 -31.90
CA THR A 337 14.56 3.73 -31.84
C THR A 337 14.25 3.48 -30.36
N PHE A 338 13.04 3.79 -29.92
CA PHE A 338 12.63 3.57 -28.53
C PHE A 338 11.67 2.37 -28.46
N PRO A 339 11.90 1.40 -27.57
CA PRO A 339 10.92 0.35 -27.33
C PRO A 339 9.67 0.96 -26.68
N VAL A 340 8.54 0.93 -27.38
CA VAL A 340 7.26 1.36 -26.84
C VAL A 340 6.58 0.14 -26.21
N LYS A 341 6.34 0.18 -24.89
CA LYS A 341 5.42 -0.74 -24.23
C LYS A 341 4.01 -0.20 -24.43
N VAL A 342 3.15 -1.00 -25.05
CA VAL A 342 1.74 -0.62 -25.30
C VAL A 342 0.93 -1.12 -24.10
N ASP A 343 0.53 -0.20 -23.22
CA ASP A 343 -0.38 -0.49 -22.11
C ASP A 343 -1.83 -0.13 -22.50
N GLY A 344 -2.73 -1.14 -22.47
CA GLY A 344 -4.20 -1.05 -22.47
C GLY A 344 -4.89 -0.11 -23.48
N MET A 345 -5.67 -0.66 -24.43
CA MET A 345 -6.54 0.10 -25.35
C MET A 345 -7.95 0.41 -24.80
N GLY A 346 -8.15 0.39 -23.47
CA GLY A 346 -9.48 0.51 -22.87
C GLY A 346 -9.82 1.92 -22.41
N CYS A 347 -10.61 2.65 -23.21
CA CYS A 347 -11.42 3.77 -22.73
C CYS A 347 -12.88 3.43 -23.06
N GLU A 348 -13.71 3.22 -22.05
CA GLU A 348 -15.18 3.21 -22.21
C GLU A 348 -15.73 4.63 -22.06
#